data_AF-A0A0C9SEX8-F1
#
_entry.id   AF-A0A0C9SEX8-F1
#
_cell.length_a   1.000
_cell.length_b   1.000
_cell.length_c   1.000
_cell.angle_alpha   90.00
_cell.angle_beta   90.00
_cell.angle_gamma   90.00
#
_symmetry.space_group_name_H-M   'P 1'
#
loop_
_entity.id
_entity.type
_entity.pdbx_description
1 polymer ?
#
loop_
_entity_poly.entity_id
_entity_poly.type
_entity_poly.pdbx_seq_one_letter_code
_entity_poly.pdbx_strand_id
1 'polypeptide(L)'
;MWSAGVIFLSLLSGRYPFFRAQDDLTALAEIIAVIGSAPVRMAAEKMGKWLTLSPEKPALDLRTLCERLRGRAEAKVRKTAGGKDKQIFRYHESWLHVPDSAYDLLSKLLDPDPMTRLTAEDALMHDFLKEP
;
A
#
# COMPACT_ATOMS: atom_id res chain seq x y z
N MET A 1 0.07 -12.43 -7.48
CA MET A 1 0.78 -11.12 -7.44
C MET A 1 -0.05 -10.03 -6.77
N TRP A 2 -1.28 -9.74 -7.21
CA TRP A 2 -2.15 -8.76 -6.53
C TRP A 2 -2.28 -8.98 -5.02
N SER A 3 -2.63 -10.19 -4.59
CA SER A 3 -2.77 -10.52 -3.17
C SER A 3 -1.48 -10.33 -2.38
N ALA A 4 -0.31 -10.58 -2.99
CA ALA A 4 0.98 -10.29 -2.39
C ALA A 4 1.19 -8.77 -2.22
N GLY A 5 0.77 -7.97 -3.21
CA GLY A 5 0.71 -6.52 -3.10
C GLY A 5 -0.21 -6.04 -1.96
N VAL A 6 -1.37 -6.66 -1.75
CA VAL A 6 -2.27 -6.33 -0.62
C VAL A 6 -1.63 -6.69 0.73
N ILE A 7 -0.96 -7.85 0.82
CA ILE A 7 -0.20 -8.23 2.02
C ILE A 7 0.90 -7.19 2.27
N PHE A 8 1.64 -6.80 1.23
CA PHE A 8 2.72 -5.82 1.37
C PHE A 8 2.19 -4.42 1.70
N LEU A 9 1.04 -4.01 1.16
CA LEU A 9 0.33 -2.80 1.54
C LEU A 9 -0.05 -2.81 3.03
N SER A 10 -0.56 -3.93 3.53
CA SER A 10 -0.82 -4.12 4.97
C SER A 10 0.46 -4.00 5.79
N LEU A 11 1.56 -4.62 5.32
CA LEU A 11 2.86 -4.52 5.98
C LEU A 11 3.36 -3.09 6.01
N LEU A 12 3.29 -2.32 4.90
CA LEU A 12 3.80 -0.95 4.73
C LEU A 12 2.92 0.14 5.38
N SER A 13 1.62 -0.07 5.48
CA SER A 13 0.69 0.84 6.16
C SER A 13 0.49 0.51 7.66
N GLY A 14 0.88 -0.69 8.10
CA GLY A 14 0.58 -1.18 9.44
C GLY A 14 -0.91 -1.40 9.71
N ARG A 15 -1.72 -1.60 8.66
CA ARG A 15 -3.18 -1.82 8.74
C ARG A 15 -3.54 -3.20 8.21
N TYR A 16 -4.21 -3.99 9.04
CA TYR A 16 -4.75 -5.29 8.64
C TYR A 16 -6.13 -5.54 9.29
N PRO A 17 -7.11 -6.08 8.55
CA PRO A 17 -7.15 -6.12 7.08
C PRO A 17 -7.14 -4.70 6.50
N PHE A 18 -6.48 -4.51 5.35
CA PHE A 18 -6.38 -3.18 4.70
C PHE A 18 -7.71 -2.76 4.08
N PHE A 19 -8.26 -3.61 3.20
CA PHE A 19 -9.60 -3.48 2.64
C PHE A 19 -10.59 -4.22 3.53
N ARG A 20 -11.74 -3.61 3.84
CA ARG A 20 -12.78 -4.12 4.77
C ARG A 20 -14.16 -4.11 4.13
N ALA A 21 -14.22 -4.59 2.89
CA ALA A 21 -15.47 -4.69 2.16
C ALA A 21 -16.33 -5.89 2.59
N GLN A 22 -17.65 -5.69 2.58
CA GLN A 22 -18.64 -6.73 2.87
C GLN A 22 -19.07 -7.50 1.61
N ASP A 23 -18.86 -6.91 0.43
CA ASP A 23 -19.23 -7.42 -0.87
C ASP A 23 -18.22 -6.97 -1.94
N ASP A 24 -18.28 -7.58 -3.12
CA ASP A 24 -17.32 -7.37 -4.20
C ASP A 24 -17.33 -5.94 -4.77
N LEU A 25 -18.49 -5.28 -4.81
CA LEU A 25 -18.59 -3.91 -5.33
C LEU A 25 -18.01 -2.92 -4.34
N THR A 26 -18.24 -3.12 -3.05
CA THR A 26 -17.57 -2.36 -1.99
C THR A 26 -16.05 -2.58 -2.04
N ALA A 27 -15.60 -3.81 -2.27
CA ALA A 27 -14.16 -4.12 -2.40
C ALA A 27 -13.55 -3.38 -3.59
N LEU A 28 -14.22 -3.42 -4.74
CA LEU A 28 -13.80 -2.69 -5.93
C LEU A 28 -13.79 -1.18 -5.70
N ALA A 29 -14.79 -0.63 -4.98
CA ALA A 29 -14.85 0.80 -4.66
C ALA A 29 -13.70 1.24 -3.72
N GLU A 30 -13.31 0.41 -2.76
CA GLU A 30 -12.14 0.65 -1.90
C GLU A 30 -10.83 0.58 -2.69
N ILE A 31 -10.68 -0.40 -3.60
CA ILE A 31 -9.53 -0.50 -4.51
C ILE A 31 -9.43 0.76 -5.38
N ILE A 32 -10.53 1.20 -5.98
CA ILE A 32 -10.59 2.42 -6.80
C ILE A 32 -10.27 3.67 -5.98
N ALA A 33 -10.62 3.71 -4.70
CA ALA A 33 -10.28 4.83 -3.84
C ALA A 33 -8.77 4.95 -3.58
N VAL A 34 -8.01 3.85 -3.70
CA VAL A 34 -6.55 3.83 -3.54
C VAL A 34 -5.84 3.99 -4.88
N ILE A 35 -6.20 3.16 -5.87
CA ILE A 35 -5.52 3.08 -7.18
C ILE A 35 -5.98 4.20 -8.13
N GLY A 36 -7.18 4.75 -7.92
CA GLY A 36 -7.77 5.77 -8.78
C GLY A 36 -8.72 5.18 -9.83
N SER A 37 -9.66 6.01 -10.29
CA SER A 37 -10.69 5.63 -11.24
C SER A 37 -10.16 5.36 -12.65
N ALA A 38 -9.25 6.20 -13.15
CA ALA A 38 -8.75 6.09 -14.52
C ALA A 38 -7.96 4.80 -14.77
N PRO A 39 -6.95 4.41 -13.96
CA PRO A 39 -6.20 3.17 -14.18
C PRO A 39 -7.09 1.91 -14.10
N VAL A 40 -8.02 1.87 -13.14
CA VAL A 40 -8.94 0.73 -12.97
C VAL A 40 -9.92 0.62 -14.12
N ARG A 41 -10.45 1.75 -14.62
CA ARG A 41 -11.32 1.75 -15.80
C ARG A 41 -10.60 1.25 -17.05
N MET A 42 -9.39 1.74 -17.31
CA MET A 42 -8.59 1.29 -18.45
C MET A 42 -8.28 -0.21 -18.39
N ALA A 43 -7.93 -0.72 -17.20
CA ALA A 43 -7.71 -2.15 -17.00
C ALA A 43 -8.99 -2.96 -17.23
N ALA A 44 -10.14 -2.49 -16.73
CA ALA A 44 -11.44 -3.12 -16.94
C ALA A 44 -11.81 -3.20 -18.43
N GLU A 45 -11.64 -2.12 -19.18
CA GLU A 45 -11.94 -2.06 -20.61
C GLU A 45 -11.11 -3.06 -21.42
N LYS A 46 -9.81 -3.21 -21.12
CA LYS A 46 -8.95 -4.22 -21.75
C LYS A 46 -9.42 -5.65 -21.50
N MET A 47 -10.08 -5.90 -20.37
CA MET A 47 -10.67 -7.19 -20.02
C MET A 47 -12.12 -7.35 -20.54
N GLY A 48 -12.61 -6.42 -21.37
CA GLY A 48 -13.97 -6.43 -21.90
C GLY A 48 -15.04 -6.12 -20.84
N LYS A 49 -14.68 -5.38 -19.78
CA LYS A 49 -15.61 -4.94 -18.72
C LYS A 49 -15.82 -3.44 -18.79
N TRP A 50 -17.06 -3.01 -18.67
CA TRP A 50 -17.43 -1.60 -18.62
C TRP A 50 -17.64 -1.15 -17.17
N LEU A 51 -16.95 -0.09 -16.75
CA LEU A 51 -16.99 0.42 -15.38
C LEU A 51 -17.46 1.87 -15.33
N THR A 52 -18.68 2.07 -14.83
CA THR A 52 -19.26 3.41 -14.57
C THR A 52 -18.97 3.83 -13.13
N LEU A 53 -18.29 4.97 -12.96
CA LEU A 53 -17.89 5.51 -11.65
C LEU A 53 -18.42 6.92 -11.50
N SER A 54 -19.00 7.24 -10.34
CA SER A 54 -19.43 8.59 -9.97
C SER A 54 -19.37 8.74 -8.45
N PRO A 55 -18.55 9.66 -7.90
CA PRO A 55 -17.60 10.54 -8.59
C PRO A 55 -16.31 9.80 -9.04
N GLU A 56 -15.57 10.39 -9.99
CA GLU A 56 -14.21 9.96 -10.28
C GLU A 56 -13.26 10.27 -9.11
N LYS A 57 -12.36 9.34 -8.81
CA LYS A 57 -11.36 9.44 -7.75
C LYS A 57 -9.95 9.47 -8.34
N PRO A 58 -9.09 10.44 -7.95
CA PRO A 58 -7.69 10.41 -8.35
C PRO A 58 -6.94 9.25 -7.68
N ALA A 59 -5.84 8.81 -8.29
CA ALA A 59 -4.94 7.84 -7.68
C ALA A 59 -4.26 8.46 -6.44
N LEU A 60 -4.12 7.68 -5.37
CA LEU A 60 -3.37 8.11 -4.19
C LEU A 60 -1.89 7.78 -4.36
N ASP A 61 -1.03 8.63 -3.81
CA ASP A 61 0.38 8.30 -3.63
C ASP A 61 0.53 7.26 -2.51
N LEU A 62 0.97 6.05 -2.88
CA LEU A 62 1.04 4.90 -1.98
C LEU A 62 2.01 5.12 -0.81
N ARG A 63 3.09 5.88 -1.02
CA ARG A 63 4.00 6.28 0.05
C ARG A 63 3.27 7.11 1.10
N THR A 64 2.73 8.24 0.66
CA THR A 64 2.03 9.18 1.55
C THR A 64 0.88 8.49 2.27
N LEU A 65 0.14 7.62 1.58
CA LEU A 65 -0.92 6.80 2.18
C LEU A 65 -0.39 5.90 3.30
N CYS A 66 0.64 5.10 3.02
CA CYS A 66 1.20 4.15 3.97
C CYS A 66 1.82 4.84 5.19
N GLU A 67 2.61 5.89 4.97
CA GLU A 67 3.26 6.66 6.04
C GLU A 67 2.24 7.34 6.96
N ARG A 68 1.17 7.91 6.38
CA ARG A 68 0.07 8.50 7.16
C ARG A 68 -0.68 7.45 7.96
N LEU A 69 -1.04 6.31 7.34
CA LEU A 69 -1.82 5.26 7.99
C LEU A 69 -1.05 4.53 9.11
N ARG A 70 0.25 4.35 8.93
CA ARG A 70 1.13 3.77 9.97
C ARG A 70 1.20 4.63 11.22
N GLY A 71 0.99 5.94 11.04
CA GLY A 71 1.22 6.96 12.04
C GLY A 71 2.70 7.32 12.05
N ARG A 72 3.02 8.55 11.65
CA ARG A 72 4.32 9.17 11.96
C ARG A 72 4.57 8.95 13.44
N ALA A 73 5.57 8.12 13.76
CA ALA A 73 6.02 7.77 15.10
C ALA A 73 5.36 8.57 16.22
N GLU A 74 4.19 8.11 16.69
CA GLU A 74 3.71 8.53 18.00
C GLU A 74 4.64 7.88 19.03
N ALA A 75 5.80 8.50 19.25
CA ALA A 75 6.66 8.20 20.36
C ALA A 75 5.83 8.47 21.62
N LYS A 76 5.31 7.41 22.25
CA LYS A 76 4.73 7.54 23.58
C LYS A 76 5.88 7.88 24.51
N VAL A 77 6.00 9.15 24.88
CA VAL A 77 6.92 9.58 25.94
C VAL A 77 6.39 8.98 27.24
N ARG A 78 7.00 7.89 27.70
CA ARG A 78 6.79 7.41 29.07
C ARG A 78 7.69 8.21 29.99
N LYS A 79 7.11 9.15 30.74
CA LYS A 79 7.80 9.80 31.86
C LYS A 79 8.06 8.73 32.93
N THR A 80 9.28 8.21 32.98
CA THR A 80 9.73 7.43 34.14
C THR A 80 10.03 8.39 35.30
N ALA A 81 9.70 8.00 36.53
CA ALA A 81 9.88 8.81 37.76
C ALA A 81 11.34 9.18 38.12
N GLY A 82 12.29 8.99 37.19
CA GLY A 82 13.70 9.35 37.30
C GLY A 82 14.26 9.83 35.96
N GLY A 83 13.88 11.03 35.53
CA GLY A 83 14.69 11.95 34.72
C GLY A 83 15.29 11.51 33.37
N LYS A 84 14.92 10.37 32.78
CA LYS A 84 15.32 10.02 31.40
C LYS A 84 14.10 9.68 30.56
N ASP A 85 13.73 10.58 29.66
CA ASP A 85 12.67 10.34 28.67
C ASP A 85 13.12 9.21 27.74
N LYS A 86 12.58 7.99 27.95
CA LYS A 86 12.72 6.91 26.96
C LYS A 86 11.61 7.08 25.93
N GLN A 87 11.98 7.52 24.73
CA GLN A 87 11.11 7.40 23.56
C GLN A 87 10.93 5.92 23.26
N ILE A 88 9.71 5.40 23.45
CA ILE A 88 9.37 4.05 23.03
C ILE A 88 8.66 4.17 21.69
N PHE A 89 9.37 3.83 20.62
CA PHE A 89 8.76 3.69 19.30
C PHE A 89 7.89 2.44 19.28
N ARG A 90 6.68 2.56 18.71
CA ARG A 90 5.77 1.41 18.51
C ARG A 90 6.31 0.43 17.47
N TYR A 91 7.28 0.86 16.66
CA TYR A 91 7.85 0.12 15.54
C TYR A 91 9.37 0.20 15.58
N HIS A 92 10.01 -0.76 14.92
CA HIS A 92 11.45 -0.73 14.67
C HIS A 92 11.83 0.54 13.87
N GLU A 93 12.99 1.12 14.17
CA GLU A 93 13.47 2.39 13.60
C GLU A 93 13.53 2.36 12.06
N SER A 94 13.78 1.20 11.46
CA SER A 94 13.79 1.01 10.01
C SER A 94 12.47 1.39 9.32
N TRP A 95 11.34 1.37 10.04
CA TRP A 95 10.04 1.79 9.50
C TRP A 95 9.86 3.31 9.44
N LEU A 96 10.78 4.08 10.01
CA LEU A 96 10.82 5.54 9.85
C LEU A 96 11.32 5.94 8.46
N HIS A 97 12.15 5.10 7.83
CA HIS A 97 12.81 5.38 6.56
C HIS A 97 12.66 4.18 5.63
N VAL A 98 11.47 4.02 5.07
CA VAL A 98 11.21 2.98 4.07
C VAL A 98 11.73 3.46 2.71
N PRO A 99 12.58 2.68 2.02
CA PRO A 99 13.18 3.10 0.75
C PRO A 99 12.14 3.20 -0.37
N ASP A 100 12.42 4.06 -1.35
CA ASP A 100 11.56 4.30 -2.52
C ASP A 100 11.29 3.03 -3.33
N SER A 101 12.28 2.15 -3.42
CA SER A 101 12.14 0.85 -4.09
C SER A 101 11.03 -0.02 -3.48
N ALA A 102 10.68 0.16 -2.21
CA ALA A 102 9.57 -0.56 -1.58
C ALA A 102 8.21 -0.11 -2.14
N TYR A 103 8.00 1.20 -2.30
CA TYR A 103 6.77 1.75 -2.83
C TYR A 103 6.67 1.57 -4.34
N ASP A 104 7.80 1.56 -5.02
CA ASP A 104 7.91 1.19 -6.43
C ASP A 104 7.57 -0.29 -6.66
N LEU A 105 8.07 -1.21 -5.84
CA LEU A 105 7.64 -2.61 -5.89
C LEU A 105 6.13 -2.73 -5.61
N LEU A 106 5.63 -2.02 -4.59
CA LEU A 106 4.23 -2.05 -4.21
C LEU A 106 3.31 -1.59 -5.37
N SER A 107 3.68 -0.51 -6.07
CA SER A 107 2.88 0.01 -7.20
C SER A 107 2.81 -1.00 -8.34
N LYS A 108 3.92 -1.69 -8.64
CA LYS A 108 3.98 -2.75 -9.66
C LYS A 108 3.19 -4.01 -9.27
N LEU A 109 3.12 -4.35 -7.98
CA LEU A 109 2.31 -5.46 -7.48
C LEU A 109 0.81 -5.16 -7.49
N LEU A 110 0.44 -3.89 -7.27
CA LEU A 110 -0.93 -3.38 -7.26
C LEU A 110 -1.35 -2.76 -8.60
N ASP A 111 -0.70 -3.15 -9.71
CA ASP A 111 -1.15 -2.79 -11.04
C ASP A 111 -2.56 -3.39 -11.29
N PRO A 112 -3.58 -2.57 -11.60
CA PRO A 112 -4.93 -3.05 -11.87
C PRO A 112 -5.01 -3.89 -13.16
N ASP A 113 -4.10 -3.69 -14.12
CA ASP A 113 -4.04 -4.48 -15.35
C ASP A 113 -3.25 -5.78 -15.10
N PRO A 114 -3.89 -6.97 -15.16
CA PRO A 114 -3.21 -8.23 -14.90
C PRO A 114 -2.15 -8.58 -15.94
N MET A 115 -2.19 -7.99 -17.15
CA MET A 115 -1.24 -8.28 -18.22
C MET A 115 0.08 -7.53 -18.05
N THR A 116 0.07 -6.40 -17.33
CA THR A 116 1.28 -5.61 -17.03
C THR A 116 1.75 -5.74 -15.58
N ARG A 117 0.92 -6.35 -14.72
CA ARG A 117 1.25 -6.62 -13.32
C ARG A 117 2.52 -7.47 -13.20
N LEU A 118 3.41 -7.04 -12.32
CA LEU A 118 4.71 -7.69 -12.07
C LEU A 118 4.55 -9.18 -11.74
N THR A 119 5.37 -10.02 -12.38
CA THR A 119 5.43 -11.45 -12.11
C THR A 119 6.21 -11.74 -10.83
N ALA A 120 6.12 -12.98 -10.32
CA ALA A 120 6.89 -13.38 -9.14
C ALA A 120 8.40 -13.40 -9.41
N GLU A 121 8.80 -13.86 -10.60
CA GLU A 121 10.20 -13.90 -11.04
C GLU A 121 10.78 -12.49 -11.14
N ASP A 122 10.07 -11.57 -11.80
CA ASP A 122 10.51 -10.17 -11.92
C ASP A 122 10.55 -9.46 -10.56
N ALA A 123 9.63 -9.81 -9.64
CA ALA A 123 9.63 -9.27 -8.29
C ALA A 123 10.89 -9.66 -7.51
N LEU A 124 11.41 -10.88 -7.67
CA LEU A 124 12.65 -11.32 -7.03
C LEU A 124 13.88 -10.55 -7.55
N MET A 125 13.83 -10.11 -8.81
CA MET A 125 14.88 -9.30 -9.43
C MET A 125 14.75 -7.79 -9.13
N HIS A 126 13.67 -7.37 -8.47
CA HIS A 126 13.41 -5.97 -8.16
C HIS A 126 14.42 -5.42 -7.16
N ASP A 127 14.80 -4.14 -7.29
CA ASP A 127 15.75 -3.43 -6.42
C ASP A 127 15.43 -3.47 -4.92
N PHE A 128 14.21 -3.82 -4.55
CA PHE A 128 13.79 -3.96 -3.15
C PHE A 128 14.08 -5.34 -2.57
N LEU A 129 14.04 -6.40 -3.41
CA LEU A 129 14.19 -7.79 -2.98
C LEU A 129 15.51 -8.43 -3.43
N LYS A 130 16.13 -7.91 -4.49
CA LYS A 130 17.40 -8.45 -4.99
C LYS A 130 18.45 -8.37 -3.86
N GLU A 131 19.17 -9.46 -3.65
CA GLU A 131 20.26 -9.50 -2.68
C GLU A 131 21.33 -8.46 -3.06
N PRO A 132 21.90 -7.74 -2.08
CA PRO A 132 22.98 -6.77 -2.33
C PRO A 132 24.28 -7.42 -2.79
#